data_AF-A0AAD7J1G5-F1
#
_entry.id   AF-A0AAD7J1G5-F1
#
_cell.length_a   1.000
_cell.length_b   1.000
_cell.length_c   1.000
_cell.angle_alpha   90.00
_cell.angle_beta   90.00
_cell.angle_gamma   90.00
#
_symmetry.space_group_name_H-M   'P 1'
#
loop_
_entity.id
_entity.type
_entity.pdbx_description
1 polymer ?
#
loop_
_entity_poly.entity_id
_entity_poly.type
_entity_poly.pdbx_seq_one_letter_code
_entity_poly.pdbx_strand_id
1 'polypeptide(L)'
;MGSDRKLIRARALAVSSFIPATLLQAYTFNAGLEESDTAAYAPHPYFLRAFFAMQAGLQIYWISQLFHRKARLVRREENGMLLTNEAVASPEPTQMAYVQMYSLGNIFTVVSTLGWVNKQLPLSQVVNAACQLFFVFYTLDPSGVFTKTRNNRLTHLVVKTNAGISVLYLWKAWGALELEASRPTIQQQVHCGVLFLLLTLASGPDPTLGIWLLLDLAALVAGNTRDEWKFAFLCITGVLFVVILSDSMMARRNPPPPNDFAHARIDVEDEEELALHGSD
;
A
#
# COMPACT_ATOMS: atom_id res chain seq x y z
N MET A 1 10.69 15.31 25.56
CA MET A 1 10.60 13.91 26.07
C MET A 1 9.50 13.04 25.42
N GLY A 2 8.33 13.57 25.06
CA GLY A 2 7.24 12.75 24.48
C GLY A 2 7.49 12.23 23.05
N SER A 3 8.18 13.01 22.21
CA SER A 3 8.45 12.68 20.80
C SER A 3 9.36 11.46 20.64
N ASP A 4 10.45 11.39 21.42
CA ASP A 4 11.41 10.27 21.34
C ASP A 4 10.76 8.93 21.69
N ARG A 5 9.89 8.90 22.70
CA ARG A 5 9.15 7.68 23.09
C ARG A 5 8.22 7.21 21.98
N LYS A 6 7.52 8.11 21.28
CA LYS A 6 6.66 7.78 20.14
C LYS A 6 7.48 7.16 19.00
N LEU A 7 8.63 7.75 18.67
CA LEU A 7 9.51 7.26 17.61
C LEU A 7 10.13 5.89 17.93
N ILE A 8 10.58 5.67 19.17
CA ILE A 8 11.12 4.37 19.60
C ILE A 8 10.04 3.28 19.48
N ARG A 9 8.81 3.56 19.93
CA ARG A 9 7.68 2.64 19.78
C ARG A 9 7.37 2.33 18.31
N ALA A 10 7.35 3.35 17.46
CA ALA A 10 7.11 3.18 16.04
C ALA A 10 8.16 2.29 15.36
N ARG A 11 9.45 2.53 15.65
CA ARG A 11 10.56 1.69 15.17
C ARG A 11 10.44 0.25 15.63
N ALA A 12 10.19 0.04 16.93
CA ALA A 12 10.04 -1.28 17.50
C ALA A 12 8.87 -2.03 16.85
N LEU A 13 7.70 -1.38 16.72
CA LEU A 13 6.50 -1.97 16.13
C LEU A 13 6.70 -2.34 14.64
N ALA A 14 7.30 -1.43 13.86
CA ALA A 14 7.55 -1.67 12.44
C ALA A 14 8.51 -2.85 12.23
N VAL A 15 9.61 -2.93 12.97
CA VAL A 15 10.60 -4.00 12.83
C VAL A 15 10.06 -5.33 13.38
N SER A 16 9.45 -5.32 14.57
CA SER A 16 8.97 -6.54 15.23
C SER A 16 7.83 -7.22 14.47
N SER A 17 7.02 -6.45 13.75
CA SER A 17 5.96 -7.00 12.89
C SER A 17 6.48 -7.45 11.53
N PHE A 18 7.45 -6.74 10.94
CA PHE A 18 8.01 -7.05 9.62
C PHE A 18 8.77 -8.37 9.59
N ILE A 19 9.64 -8.61 10.57
CA ILE A 19 10.51 -9.80 10.61
C ILE A 19 9.71 -11.12 10.56
N PRO A 20 8.75 -11.39 11.47
CA PRO A 20 8.01 -12.65 11.46
C PRO A 20 7.16 -12.80 10.19
N ALA A 21 6.54 -11.72 9.69
CA ALA A 21 5.77 -11.76 8.45
C ALA A 21 6.65 -12.17 7.26
N THR A 22 7.81 -11.52 7.11
CA THR A 22 8.74 -11.75 6.00
C THR A 22 9.36 -13.13 6.06
N LEU A 23 9.82 -13.57 7.24
CA LEU A 23 10.43 -14.89 7.42
C LEU A 23 9.42 -16.02 7.17
N LEU A 24 8.19 -15.86 7.66
CA LEU A 24 7.15 -16.87 7.47
C LEU A 24 6.73 -16.97 5.99
N GLN A 25 6.53 -15.84 5.29
CA GLN A 25 6.25 -15.86 3.85
C GLN A 25 7.42 -16.43 3.03
N ALA A 26 8.65 -16.05 3.35
CA ALA A 26 9.83 -16.61 2.69
C ALA A 26 9.90 -18.14 2.89
N TYR A 27 9.57 -18.61 4.10
CA TYR A 27 9.49 -20.04 4.38
C TYR A 27 8.40 -20.73 3.53
N THR A 28 7.18 -20.19 3.44
CA THR A 28 6.13 -20.82 2.63
C THR A 28 6.46 -20.87 1.14
N PHE A 29 7.11 -19.84 0.60
CA PHE A 29 7.59 -19.85 -0.79
C PHE A 29 8.68 -20.89 -1.06
N ASN A 30 9.64 -21.04 -0.13
CA ASN A 30 10.74 -21.98 -0.26
C ASN A 30 10.28 -23.44 -0.05
N ALA A 31 9.31 -23.65 0.83
CA ALA A 31 8.72 -24.95 1.08
C ALA A 31 7.66 -25.36 0.03
N GLY A 32 7.32 -24.47 -0.92
CA GLY A 32 6.31 -24.76 -1.95
C GLY A 32 4.88 -24.83 -1.43
N LEU A 33 4.59 -24.26 -0.25
CA LEU A 33 3.29 -24.39 0.43
C LEU A 33 2.22 -23.43 -0.12
N GLU A 34 2.60 -22.52 -1.01
CA GLU A 34 1.71 -21.51 -1.58
C GLU A 34 0.91 -22.01 -2.79
N GLU A 35 1.29 -23.14 -3.37
CA GLU A 35 0.68 -23.72 -4.57
C GLU A 35 -0.62 -24.46 -4.22
N SER A 36 -1.68 -24.21 -5.00
CA SER A 36 -2.96 -24.90 -4.87
C SER A 36 -3.37 -25.44 -6.23
N ASP A 37 -3.31 -26.76 -6.39
CA ASP A 37 -3.61 -27.44 -7.66
C ASP A 37 -5.10 -27.48 -7.98
N THR A 38 -5.96 -27.22 -6.98
CA THR A 38 -7.40 -27.42 -7.07
C THR A 38 -8.22 -26.13 -7.14
N ALA A 39 -7.58 -24.96 -7.12
CA ALA A 39 -8.26 -23.67 -7.18
C ALA A 39 -8.97 -23.42 -8.54
N ALA A 40 -10.06 -22.65 -8.53
CA ALA A 40 -10.71 -22.20 -9.76
C ALA A 40 -9.80 -21.26 -10.58
N TYR A 41 -8.99 -20.49 -9.87
CA TYR A 41 -7.89 -19.69 -10.39
C TYR A 41 -6.85 -19.49 -9.30
N ALA A 42 -5.58 -19.40 -9.70
CA ALA A 42 -4.47 -19.10 -8.81
C ALA A 42 -3.44 -18.23 -9.54
N PRO A 43 -2.86 -17.21 -8.89
CA PRO A 43 -1.82 -16.40 -9.49
C PRO A 43 -0.56 -17.23 -9.75
N HIS A 44 0.21 -16.85 -10.77
CA HIS A 44 1.44 -17.53 -11.13
C HIS A 44 2.49 -17.42 -10.00
N PRO A 45 3.15 -18.53 -9.58
CA PRO A 45 4.03 -18.53 -8.41
C PRO A 45 5.24 -17.60 -8.52
N TYR A 46 5.83 -17.44 -9.72
CA TYR A 46 6.91 -16.46 -9.93
C TYR A 46 6.47 -15.00 -9.73
N PHE A 47 5.23 -14.64 -10.07
CA PHE A 47 4.71 -13.30 -9.80
C PHE A 47 4.59 -13.06 -8.30
N LEU A 48 4.07 -14.03 -7.55
CA LEU A 48 4.00 -13.94 -6.08
C LEU A 48 5.38 -13.72 -5.45
N ARG A 49 6.39 -14.49 -5.87
CA ARG A 49 7.77 -14.34 -5.38
C ARG A 49 8.38 -12.98 -5.76
N ALA A 50 8.13 -12.51 -6.98
CA ALA A 50 8.62 -11.21 -7.45
C ALA A 50 7.97 -10.06 -6.67
N PHE A 51 6.65 -10.10 -6.46
CA PHE A 51 5.92 -9.10 -5.69
C PHE A 51 6.37 -9.09 -4.23
N PHE A 52 6.54 -10.27 -3.61
CA PHE A 52 7.09 -10.39 -2.26
C PHE A 52 8.48 -9.75 -2.16
N ALA A 53 9.41 -10.09 -3.07
CA ALA A 53 10.77 -9.56 -3.02
C ALA A 53 10.79 -8.02 -3.19
N MET A 54 9.99 -7.51 -4.13
CA MET A 54 9.86 -6.07 -4.35
C MET A 54 9.22 -5.35 -3.15
N GLN A 55 8.16 -5.93 -2.58
CA GLN A 55 7.49 -5.42 -1.38
C GLN A 55 8.44 -5.40 -0.19
N ALA A 56 9.13 -6.50 0.10
CA ALA A 56 10.07 -6.61 1.21
C ALA A 56 11.21 -5.59 1.06
N GLY A 57 11.78 -5.44 -0.13
CA GLY A 57 12.81 -4.43 -0.41
C GLY A 57 12.31 -3.00 -0.18
N LEU A 58 11.10 -2.69 -0.67
CA LEU A 58 10.47 -1.38 -0.49
C LEU A 58 10.18 -1.09 1.00
N GLN A 59 9.70 -2.08 1.74
CA GLN A 59 9.43 -1.97 3.18
C GLN A 59 10.72 -1.80 3.98
N ILE A 60 11.78 -2.55 3.69
CA ILE A 60 13.10 -2.36 4.32
C ILE A 60 13.59 -0.93 4.07
N TYR A 61 13.49 -0.45 2.83
CA TYR A 61 13.89 0.92 2.49
C TYR A 61 13.06 1.95 3.25
N TRP A 62 11.74 1.77 3.34
CA TRP A 62 10.84 2.66 4.08
C TRP A 62 11.11 2.64 5.60
N ILE A 63 11.30 1.46 6.21
CA ILE A 63 11.66 1.32 7.63
C ILE A 63 13.01 1.97 7.90
N SER A 64 13.99 1.83 7.00
CA SER A 64 15.32 2.43 7.16
C SER A 64 15.27 3.96 7.31
N GLN A 65 14.27 4.63 6.70
CA GLN A 65 14.06 6.08 6.85
C GLN A 65 13.70 6.47 8.28
N LEU A 66 13.07 5.58 9.06
CA LEU A 66 12.79 5.84 10.47
C LEU A 66 14.07 5.96 11.30
N PHE A 67 15.19 5.36 10.85
CA PHE A 67 16.47 5.36 11.55
C PHE A 67 17.43 6.44 11.05
N HIS A 68 17.44 6.73 9.75
CA HIS A 68 18.49 7.54 9.12
C HIS A 68 18.18 9.03 8.91
N ARG A 69 16.97 9.52 9.26
CA ARG A 69 16.63 10.95 9.05
C ARG A 69 17.51 11.94 9.82
N LYS A 70 18.00 11.58 11.01
CA LYS A 70 18.95 12.43 11.78
C LYS A 70 20.25 12.71 11.00
N ALA A 71 20.79 11.74 10.26
CA ALA A 71 22.06 11.88 9.56
C ALA A 71 21.98 12.70 8.25
N ARG A 72 20.82 12.68 7.56
CA ARG A 72 20.61 13.48 6.35
C ARG A 72 20.54 14.98 6.61
N LEU A 73 20.14 15.34 7.83
CA LEU A 73 19.90 16.74 8.20
C LEU A 73 21.19 17.42 8.67
N VAL A 74 22.03 16.72 9.44
CA VAL A 74 23.40 17.17 9.77
C VAL A 74 24.19 17.53 8.49
N ARG A 75 24.08 16.69 7.45
CA ARG A 75 24.74 16.95 6.16
C ARG A 75 24.13 18.13 5.37
N ARG A 76 22.88 18.53 5.64
CA ARG A 76 22.20 19.65 4.96
C ARG A 76 22.46 20.97 5.67
N GLU A 77 22.59 20.93 7.00
CA GLU A 77 23.03 22.04 7.84
C GLU A 77 24.48 22.44 7.53
N GLU A 78 25.38 21.47 7.35
CA GLU A 78 26.77 21.71 6.88
C GLU A 78 26.84 22.40 5.52
N ASN A 79 25.81 22.25 4.67
CA ASN A 79 25.73 22.90 3.35
C ASN A 79 25.12 24.32 3.39
N GLY A 80 25.01 24.93 4.58
CA GLY A 80 24.62 26.34 4.75
C GLY A 80 23.13 26.63 4.67
N MET A 81 22.27 25.60 4.71
CA MET A 81 20.83 25.79 4.79
C MET A 81 20.41 25.75 6.26
N LEU A 82 20.21 26.94 6.85
CA LEU A 82 19.67 27.14 8.20
C LEU A 82 18.27 26.51 8.27
N LEU A 83 18.21 25.28 8.75
CA LEU A 83 16.96 24.63 9.13
C LEU A 83 16.74 24.93 10.61
N THR A 84 15.59 25.51 10.94
CA THR A 84 15.19 25.72 12.33
C THR A 84 15.20 24.37 13.06
N ASN A 85 15.84 24.33 14.24
CA ASN A 85 16.14 23.12 15.01
C ASN A 85 14.91 22.21 15.30
N GLU A 86 13.68 22.73 15.21
CA GLU A 86 12.44 21.96 15.42
C GLU A 86 11.96 21.16 14.20
N ALA A 87 12.24 21.62 12.98
CA ALA A 87 11.92 20.86 11.76
C ALA A 87 12.87 19.65 11.52
N VAL A 88 13.94 19.54 12.33
CA VAL A 88 15.17 18.78 12.04
C VAL A 88 15.19 17.35 12.62
N ALA A 89 14.15 16.90 13.34
CA ALA A 89 14.15 15.54 13.91
C ALA A 89 12.82 14.79 13.88
N SER A 90 11.73 15.43 13.41
CA SER A 90 10.42 14.79 13.45
C SER A 90 10.29 13.75 12.32
N PRO A 91 9.89 12.51 12.64
CA PRO A 91 9.52 11.55 11.61
C PRO A 91 8.36 12.10 10.78
N GLU A 92 8.31 11.76 9.50
CA GLU A 92 7.24 12.21 8.62
C GLU A 92 5.87 11.84 9.21
N PRO A 93 4.92 12.79 9.31
CA PRO A 93 3.67 12.57 10.01
C PRO A 93 2.84 11.45 9.35
N THR A 94 2.83 11.37 8.02
CA THR A 94 2.21 10.26 7.27
C THR A 94 2.86 8.92 7.59
N GLN A 95 4.20 8.89 7.69
CA GLN A 95 4.93 7.68 8.06
C GLN A 95 4.54 7.21 9.47
N MET A 96 4.46 8.12 10.44
CA MET A 96 4.06 7.81 11.81
C MET A 96 2.61 7.33 11.92
N ALA A 97 1.70 7.93 11.18
CA ALA A 97 0.30 7.50 11.11
C ALA A 97 0.18 6.09 10.51
N TYR A 98 1.00 5.77 9.50
CA TYR A 98 0.94 4.47 8.83
C TYR A 98 1.57 3.33 9.63
N VAL A 99 2.58 3.58 10.47
CA VAL A 99 3.30 2.49 11.20
C VAL A 99 2.36 1.53 11.93
N GLN A 100 1.28 2.03 12.54
CA GLN A 100 0.32 1.17 13.25
C GLN A 100 -0.43 0.25 12.28
N MET A 101 -0.95 0.78 11.17
CA MET A 101 -1.64 -0.02 10.17
C MET A 101 -0.70 -0.96 9.40
N TYR A 102 0.52 -0.51 9.12
CA TYR A 102 1.58 -1.34 8.58
C TYR A 102 1.81 -2.59 9.45
N SER A 103 1.98 -2.38 10.76
CA SER A 103 2.21 -3.48 11.68
C SER A 103 1.00 -4.38 11.86
N LEU A 104 -0.21 -3.83 11.85
CA LEU A 104 -1.44 -4.61 11.87
C LEU A 104 -1.57 -5.50 10.62
N GLY A 105 -1.26 -4.95 9.44
CA GLY A 105 -1.24 -5.72 8.19
C GLY A 105 -0.23 -6.87 8.20
N ASN A 106 0.96 -6.65 8.75
CA ASN A 106 1.96 -7.70 8.94
C ASN A 106 1.47 -8.81 9.89
N ILE A 107 0.77 -8.47 10.97
CA ILE A 107 0.17 -9.45 11.89
C ILE A 107 -0.89 -10.28 11.14
N PHE A 108 -1.80 -9.65 10.40
CA PHE A 108 -2.79 -10.39 9.61
C PHE A 108 -2.16 -11.24 8.52
N THR A 109 -1.03 -10.81 7.95
CA THR A 109 -0.26 -11.59 7.00
C THR A 109 0.30 -12.85 7.66
N VAL A 110 0.86 -12.76 8.88
CA VAL A 110 1.31 -13.92 9.65
C VAL A 110 0.16 -14.88 9.92
N VAL A 111 -0.96 -14.37 10.46
CA VAL A 111 -2.15 -15.19 10.76
C VAL A 111 -2.68 -15.89 9.51
N SER A 112 -2.75 -15.17 8.38
CA SER A 112 -3.21 -15.73 7.11
C SER A 112 -2.29 -16.81 6.58
N THR A 113 -0.97 -16.60 6.68
CA THR A 113 0.03 -17.56 6.21
C THR A 113 -0.01 -18.83 7.05
N LEU A 114 -0.15 -18.71 8.38
CA LEU A 114 -0.36 -19.85 9.26
C LEU A 114 -1.69 -20.57 8.96
N GLY A 115 -2.77 -19.83 8.72
CA GLY A 115 -4.06 -20.40 8.31
C GLY A 115 -3.92 -21.23 7.03
N TRP A 116 -3.22 -20.69 6.03
CA TRP A 116 -2.95 -21.38 4.76
C TRP A 116 -2.18 -22.68 4.95
N VAL A 117 -1.09 -22.66 5.73
CA VAL A 117 -0.30 -23.87 6.04
C VAL A 117 -1.14 -24.93 6.76
N ASN A 118 -2.06 -24.50 7.63
CA ASN A 118 -2.96 -25.40 8.37
C ASN A 118 -4.23 -25.78 7.59
N LYS A 119 -4.34 -25.41 6.30
CA LYS A 119 -5.53 -25.63 5.46
C LYS A 119 -6.82 -25.05 6.04
N GLN A 120 -6.71 -24.02 6.87
CA GLN A 120 -7.84 -23.27 7.39
C GLN A 120 -8.14 -22.08 6.47
N LEU A 121 -9.42 -21.71 6.38
CA LEU A 121 -9.82 -20.60 5.54
C LEU A 121 -9.24 -19.29 6.09
N PRO A 122 -8.47 -18.51 5.31
CA PRO A 122 -7.80 -17.34 5.85
C PRO A 122 -8.74 -16.14 5.79
N LEU A 123 -9.76 -16.12 6.66
CA LEU A 123 -10.63 -14.95 6.88
C LEU A 123 -9.79 -13.68 7.16
N SER A 124 -8.61 -13.87 7.75
CA SER A 124 -7.61 -12.83 7.97
C SER A 124 -7.13 -12.13 6.69
N GLN A 125 -7.22 -12.73 5.49
CA GLN A 125 -6.90 -12.04 4.22
C GLN A 125 -7.96 -10.99 3.86
N VAL A 126 -9.23 -11.28 4.13
CA VAL A 126 -10.34 -10.32 3.95
C VAL A 126 -10.12 -9.13 4.87
N VAL A 127 -9.83 -9.39 6.15
CA VAL A 127 -9.57 -8.33 7.13
C VAL A 127 -8.31 -7.53 6.76
N ASN A 128 -7.23 -8.20 6.33
CA ASN A 128 -6.00 -7.52 5.90
C ASN A 128 -6.25 -6.59 4.71
N ALA A 129 -6.88 -7.09 3.65
CA ALA A 129 -7.22 -6.29 2.47
C ALA A 129 -8.13 -5.12 2.83
N ALA A 130 -9.17 -5.35 3.64
CA ALA A 130 -10.06 -4.28 4.11
C ALA A 130 -9.30 -3.20 4.91
N CYS A 131 -8.40 -3.57 5.82
CA CYS A 131 -7.60 -2.61 6.58
C CYS A 131 -6.65 -1.80 5.69
N GLN A 132 -5.96 -2.43 4.73
CA GLN A 132 -5.05 -1.70 3.82
C GLN A 132 -5.83 -0.76 2.90
N LEU A 133 -6.95 -1.22 2.32
CA LEU A 133 -7.81 -0.40 1.47
C LEU A 133 -8.46 0.74 2.25
N PHE A 134 -8.91 0.49 3.48
CA PHE A 134 -9.41 1.55 4.36
C PHE A 134 -8.37 2.64 4.57
N PHE A 135 -7.11 2.27 4.83
CA PHE A 135 -6.05 3.28 5.00
C PHE A 135 -5.77 4.05 3.70
N VAL A 136 -5.78 3.38 2.54
CA VAL A 136 -5.62 4.05 1.24
C VAL A 136 -6.76 5.05 0.98
N PHE A 137 -8.01 4.63 1.12
CA PHE A 137 -9.15 5.46 0.73
C PHE A 137 -9.52 6.52 1.76
N TYR A 138 -9.39 6.21 3.05
CA TYR A 138 -9.78 7.12 4.12
C TYR A 138 -8.62 7.98 4.60
N THR A 139 -7.44 7.39 4.87
CA THR A 139 -6.33 8.13 5.47
C THR A 139 -5.47 8.85 4.43
N LEU A 140 -5.32 8.30 3.22
CA LEU A 140 -4.56 8.92 2.12
C LEU A 140 -5.46 9.69 1.13
N ASP A 141 -6.64 10.12 1.57
CA ASP A 141 -7.54 10.96 0.78
C ASP A 141 -6.76 12.12 0.11
N PRO A 142 -6.92 12.33 -1.22
CA PRO A 142 -6.30 13.44 -1.94
C PRO A 142 -6.57 14.84 -1.37
N SER A 143 -7.63 14.98 -0.57
CA SER A 143 -8.02 16.22 0.12
C SER A 143 -7.60 16.26 1.60
N GLY A 144 -7.03 15.17 2.11
CA GLY A 144 -6.73 14.99 3.53
C GLY A 144 -5.38 15.55 3.98
N VAL A 145 -5.14 15.48 5.29
CA VAL A 145 -3.90 15.94 5.95
C VAL A 145 -2.65 15.20 5.43
N PHE A 146 -2.81 13.99 4.91
CA PHE A 146 -1.72 13.15 4.40
C PHE A 146 -1.65 13.09 2.87
N THR A 147 -2.17 14.12 2.19
CA THR A 147 -2.09 14.27 0.73
C THR A 147 -0.67 14.06 0.22
N LYS A 148 -0.55 13.49 -0.99
CA LYS A 148 0.73 13.14 -1.61
C LYS A 148 1.58 14.39 -1.88
N THR A 149 2.69 14.51 -1.16
CA THR A 149 3.75 15.51 -1.33
C THR A 149 5.06 14.83 -1.75
N ARG A 150 6.08 15.60 -2.16
CA ARG A 150 7.42 15.05 -2.48
C ARG A 150 8.03 14.29 -1.30
N ASN A 151 7.72 14.72 -0.08
CA ASN A 151 8.32 14.19 1.15
C ASN A 151 7.72 12.84 1.57
N ASN A 152 6.42 12.60 1.31
CA ASN A 152 5.72 11.37 1.70
C ASN A 152 5.45 10.39 0.53
N ARG A 153 6.03 10.63 -0.66
CA ARG A 153 5.86 9.76 -1.85
C ARG A 153 6.17 8.30 -1.55
N LEU A 154 7.22 8.06 -0.76
CA LEU A 154 7.65 6.70 -0.43
C LEU A 154 6.60 5.99 0.44
N THR A 155 6.04 6.69 1.45
CA THR A 155 4.99 6.12 2.29
C THR A 155 3.75 5.79 1.46
N HIS A 156 3.32 6.70 0.57
CA HIS A 156 2.23 6.45 -0.38
C HIS A 156 2.49 5.22 -1.25
N LEU A 157 3.71 5.08 -1.78
CA LEU A 157 4.10 3.94 -2.60
C LEU A 157 4.03 2.63 -1.81
N VAL A 158 4.55 2.60 -0.58
CA VAL A 158 4.52 1.41 0.30
C VAL A 158 3.09 1.02 0.64
N VAL A 159 2.26 1.97 1.05
CA VAL A 159 0.86 1.73 1.42
C VAL A 159 0.11 1.12 0.24
N LYS A 160 0.22 1.73 -0.95
CA LYS A 160 -0.50 1.27 -2.15
C LYS A 160 0.01 -0.07 -2.66
N THR A 161 1.31 -0.32 -2.54
CA THR A 161 1.91 -1.64 -2.84
C THR A 161 1.37 -2.71 -1.90
N ASN A 162 1.32 -2.43 -0.60
CA ASN A 162 0.76 -3.34 0.39
C ASN A 162 -0.72 -3.62 0.14
N ALA A 163 -1.50 -2.57 -0.19
CA ALA A 163 -2.92 -2.72 -0.52
C ALA A 163 -3.13 -3.58 -1.78
N GLY A 164 -2.38 -3.33 -2.86
CA GLY A 164 -2.44 -4.15 -4.07
C GLY A 164 -2.13 -5.62 -3.79
N ILE A 165 -1.01 -5.89 -3.13
CA ILE A 165 -0.62 -7.27 -2.77
C ILE A 165 -1.67 -7.93 -1.85
N SER A 166 -2.24 -7.21 -0.89
CA SER A 166 -3.34 -7.74 -0.08
C SER A 166 -4.59 -8.07 -0.90
N VAL A 167 -4.90 -7.30 -1.96
CA VAL A 167 -5.98 -7.63 -2.91
C VAL A 167 -5.65 -8.91 -3.69
N LEU A 168 -4.41 -9.07 -4.17
CA LEU A 168 -3.99 -10.32 -4.82
C LEU A 168 -4.13 -11.53 -3.91
N TYR A 169 -3.71 -11.43 -2.64
CA TYR A 169 -3.85 -12.52 -1.68
C TYR A 169 -5.31 -12.82 -1.33
N LEU A 170 -6.17 -11.80 -1.27
CA LEU A 170 -7.61 -11.98 -1.14
C LEU A 170 -8.18 -12.76 -2.32
N TRP A 171 -7.81 -12.39 -3.56
CA TRP A 171 -8.24 -13.12 -4.75
C TRP A 171 -7.69 -14.54 -4.80
N LYS A 172 -6.41 -14.75 -4.44
CA LYS A 172 -5.83 -16.09 -4.29
C LYS A 172 -6.66 -16.96 -3.34
N ALA A 173 -7.01 -16.41 -2.16
CA ALA A 173 -7.82 -17.12 -1.18
C ALA A 173 -9.24 -17.40 -1.70
N TRP A 174 -9.83 -16.46 -2.44
CA TRP A 174 -11.15 -16.63 -3.05
C TRP A 174 -11.15 -17.70 -4.16
N GLY A 175 -10.15 -17.72 -5.03
CA GLY A 175 -10.01 -18.74 -6.06
C GLY A 175 -9.79 -20.14 -5.49
N ALA A 176 -9.10 -20.24 -4.35
CA ALA A 176 -8.96 -21.49 -3.60
C ALA A 176 -10.24 -21.87 -2.81
N LEU A 177 -11.14 -20.93 -2.54
CA LEU A 177 -12.44 -21.19 -1.92
C LEU A 177 -13.47 -21.73 -2.90
N GLU A 178 -13.37 -21.32 -4.16
CA GLU A 178 -14.21 -21.82 -5.27
C GLU A 178 -13.85 -23.26 -5.68
N LEU A 179 -13.36 -24.06 -4.73
CA LEU A 179 -13.27 -25.51 -4.81
C LEU A 179 -14.69 -26.05 -5.01
N GLU A 180 -14.87 -26.81 -6.10
CA GLU A 180 -16.13 -27.47 -6.49
C GLU A 180 -17.21 -26.60 -7.17
N ALA A 181 -17.03 -25.28 -7.26
CA ALA A 181 -17.99 -24.46 -7.98
C ALA A 181 -17.88 -24.71 -9.51
N SER A 182 -19.04 -25.00 -10.07
CA SER A 182 -19.38 -25.00 -11.49
C SER A 182 -18.74 -23.82 -12.24
N ARG A 183 -18.66 -23.93 -13.58
CA ARG A 183 -18.16 -22.84 -14.46
C ARG A 183 -18.57 -21.46 -13.92
N PRO A 184 -17.63 -20.48 -13.83
CA PRO A 184 -17.92 -19.19 -13.23
C PRO A 184 -19.12 -18.55 -13.91
N THR A 185 -20.12 -18.18 -13.12
CA THR A 185 -21.29 -17.49 -13.64
C THR A 185 -20.89 -16.12 -14.20
N ILE A 186 -21.60 -15.67 -15.23
CA ILE A 186 -21.38 -14.31 -15.78
C ILE A 186 -21.53 -13.26 -14.68
N GLN A 187 -22.46 -13.47 -13.73
CA GLN A 187 -22.65 -12.58 -12.59
C GLN A 187 -21.40 -12.48 -11.70
N GLN A 188 -20.74 -13.59 -11.38
CA GLN A 188 -19.49 -13.58 -10.61
C GLN A 188 -18.37 -12.83 -11.35
N GLN A 189 -18.23 -13.06 -12.65
CA GLN A 189 -17.23 -12.36 -13.47
C GLN A 189 -17.49 -10.86 -13.53
N VAL A 190 -18.76 -10.45 -13.70
CA VAL A 190 -19.15 -9.03 -13.71
C VAL A 190 -18.89 -8.39 -12.35
N HIS A 191 -19.27 -9.03 -11.24
CA HIS A 191 -18.98 -8.51 -9.90
C HIS A 191 -17.48 -8.35 -9.66
N CYS A 192 -16.66 -9.31 -10.09
CA CYS A 192 -15.21 -9.22 -10.04
C CYS A 192 -14.70 -7.99 -10.82
N GLY A 193 -15.17 -7.80 -12.06
CA GLY A 193 -14.81 -6.65 -12.88
C GLY A 193 -15.22 -5.31 -12.27
N VAL A 194 -16.42 -5.22 -11.72
CA VAL A 194 -16.92 -4.03 -11.03
C VAL A 194 -16.06 -3.72 -9.80
N LEU A 195 -15.69 -4.71 -8.99
CA LEU A 195 -14.84 -4.50 -7.81
C LEU A 195 -13.46 -3.94 -8.21
N PHE A 196 -12.79 -4.54 -9.19
CA PHE A 196 -11.50 -4.05 -9.68
C PHE A 196 -11.58 -2.63 -10.26
N LEU A 197 -12.66 -2.34 -11.00
CA LEU A 197 -12.91 -1.02 -11.56
C LEU A 197 -13.13 0.02 -10.45
N LEU A 198 -13.98 -0.29 -9.47
CA LEU A 198 -14.25 0.60 -8.33
C LEU A 198 -12.99 0.86 -7.50
N LEU A 199 -12.18 -0.17 -7.23
CA LEU A 199 -10.91 -0.01 -6.52
C LEU A 199 -9.94 0.90 -7.30
N THR A 200 -9.89 0.76 -8.63
CA THR A 200 -9.05 1.58 -9.50
C THR A 200 -9.51 3.04 -9.48
N LEU A 201 -10.82 3.29 -9.65
CA LEU A 201 -11.38 4.65 -9.63
C LEU A 201 -11.25 5.30 -8.24
N ALA A 202 -11.47 4.55 -7.17
CA ALA A 202 -11.35 5.02 -5.79
C ALA A 202 -9.90 5.34 -5.39
N SER A 203 -8.90 4.87 -6.13
CA SER A 203 -7.47 5.13 -5.85
C SER A 203 -7.06 6.59 -6.04
N GLY A 204 -7.96 7.41 -6.62
CA GLY A 204 -7.74 8.81 -6.92
C GLY A 204 -6.79 9.04 -8.10
N PRO A 205 -6.31 10.27 -8.31
CA PRO A 205 -5.50 10.65 -9.48
C PRO A 205 -4.12 10.01 -9.54
N ASP A 206 -3.72 9.28 -8.48
CA ASP A 206 -2.44 8.59 -8.44
C ASP A 206 -2.62 7.13 -8.89
N PRO A 207 -2.11 6.77 -10.08
CA PRO A 207 -2.37 5.48 -10.73
C PRO A 207 -1.67 4.30 -10.04
N THR A 208 -0.88 4.53 -8.98
CA THR A 208 -0.05 3.51 -8.35
C THR A 208 -0.84 2.27 -7.95
N LEU A 209 -1.99 2.41 -7.28
CA LEU A 209 -2.79 1.24 -6.88
C LEU A 209 -3.44 0.58 -8.10
N GLY A 210 -3.95 1.34 -9.07
CA GLY A 210 -4.47 0.79 -10.33
C GLY A 210 -3.44 -0.02 -11.11
N ILE A 211 -2.18 0.43 -11.16
CA ILE A 211 -1.06 -0.33 -11.78
C ILE A 211 -0.83 -1.65 -11.05
N TRP A 212 -0.88 -1.65 -9.71
CA TRP A 212 -0.80 -2.88 -8.94
C TRP A 212 -1.94 -3.85 -9.23
N LEU A 213 -3.17 -3.34 -9.35
CA LEU A 213 -4.32 -4.17 -9.73
C LEU A 213 -4.18 -4.77 -11.14
N LEU A 214 -3.59 -4.04 -12.09
CA LEU A 214 -3.24 -4.59 -13.42
C LEU A 214 -2.20 -5.72 -13.31
N LEU A 215 -1.19 -5.55 -12.45
CA LEU A 215 -0.17 -6.56 -12.20
C LEU A 215 -0.76 -7.80 -11.51
N ASP A 216 -1.73 -7.62 -10.61
CA ASP A 216 -2.47 -8.71 -9.97
C ASP A 216 -3.28 -9.51 -11.00
N LEU A 217 -4.01 -8.83 -11.88
CA LEU A 217 -4.73 -9.47 -12.98
C LEU A 217 -3.79 -10.20 -13.94
N ALA A 218 -2.63 -9.62 -14.26
CA ALA A 218 -1.62 -10.29 -15.07
C ALA A 218 -1.09 -11.56 -14.39
N ALA A 219 -0.85 -11.52 -13.08
CA ALA A 219 -0.46 -12.68 -12.30
C ALA A 219 -1.54 -13.77 -12.30
N LEU A 220 -2.82 -13.38 -12.19
CA LEU A 220 -3.96 -14.29 -12.27
C LEU A 220 -4.15 -14.90 -13.67
N VAL A 221 -3.98 -14.13 -14.74
CA VAL A 221 -4.05 -14.64 -16.13
C VAL A 221 -2.92 -15.63 -16.40
N ALA A 222 -1.70 -15.32 -15.95
CA ALA A 222 -0.53 -16.15 -16.17
C ALA A 222 -0.55 -17.46 -15.37
N GLY A 223 -1.27 -17.51 -14.26
CA GLY A 223 -1.26 -18.65 -13.34
C GLY A 223 -2.19 -19.81 -13.74
N ASN A 224 -2.46 -20.68 -12.78
CA ASN A 224 -3.36 -21.81 -12.97
C ASN A 224 -4.81 -21.33 -12.93
N THR A 225 -5.33 -20.92 -14.09
CA THR A 225 -6.64 -20.29 -14.22
C THR A 225 -7.43 -20.96 -15.34
N ARG A 226 -8.70 -21.27 -15.08
CA ARG A 226 -9.63 -21.82 -16.09
C ARG A 226 -9.87 -20.81 -17.22
N ASP A 227 -10.18 -21.29 -18.41
CA ASP A 227 -10.29 -20.43 -19.60
C ASP A 227 -11.37 -19.35 -19.46
N GLU A 228 -12.48 -19.65 -18.78
CA GLU A 228 -13.55 -18.67 -18.54
C GLU A 228 -13.07 -17.51 -17.64
N TRP A 229 -12.31 -17.83 -16.58
CA TRP A 229 -11.71 -16.82 -15.71
C TRP A 229 -10.58 -16.05 -16.40
N LYS A 230 -9.76 -16.73 -17.22
CA LYS A 230 -8.71 -16.06 -18.01
C LYS A 230 -9.29 -15.00 -18.93
N PHE A 231 -10.35 -15.33 -19.66
CA PHE A 231 -11.04 -14.38 -20.53
C PHE A 231 -11.60 -13.20 -19.74
N ALA A 232 -12.26 -13.46 -18.61
CA ALA A 232 -12.77 -12.41 -17.73
C ALA A 232 -11.65 -11.48 -17.23
N PHE A 233 -10.54 -12.02 -16.71
CA PHE A 233 -9.42 -11.22 -16.23
C PHE A 233 -8.75 -10.42 -17.35
N LEU A 234 -8.64 -10.94 -18.57
CA LEU A 234 -8.15 -10.19 -19.72
C LEU A 234 -9.07 -9.02 -20.08
N CYS A 235 -10.39 -9.24 -20.07
CA CYS A 235 -11.37 -8.18 -20.30
C CYS A 235 -11.26 -7.08 -19.24
N ILE A 236 -11.19 -7.47 -17.95
CA ILE A 236 -11.02 -6.53 -16.83
C ILE A 236 -9.70 -5.76 -16.97
N THR A 237 -8.60 -6.43 -17.32
CA THR A 237 -7.29 -5.81 -17.57
C THR A 237 -7.38 -4.74 -18.65
N GLY A 238 -8.05 -5.02 -19.77
CA GLY A 238 -8.27 -4.06 -20.85
C GLY A 238 -9.05 -2.82 -20.38
N VAL A 239 -10.13 -3.02 -19.62
CA VAL A 239 -10.94 -1.91 -19.06
C VAL A 239 -10.11 -1.06 -18.10
N LEU A 240 -9.40 -1.68 -17.14
CA LEU A 240 -8.58 -0.95 -16.18
C LEU A 240 -7.46 -0.16 -16.87
N PHE A 241 -6.82 -0.75 -17.88
CA PHE A 241 -5.77 -0.08 -18.63
C PHE A 241 -6.27 1.21 -19.30
N VAL A 242 -7.45 1.16 -19.94
CA VAL A 242 -8.08 2.33 -20.57
C VAL A 242 -8.42 3.40 -19.52
N VAL A 243 -8.97 3.00 -18.37
CA VAL A 243 -9.32 3.93 -17.28
C VAL A 243 -8.06 4.61 -16.72
N ILE A 244 -7.03 3.84 -16.37
CA ILE A 244 -5.77 4.37 -15.82
C ILE A 244 -5.08 5.30 -16.82
N LEU A 245 -5.08 4.94 -18.11
CA LEU A 245 -4.51 5.77 -19.16
C LEU A 245 -5.31 7.08 -19.31
N SER A 246 -6.63 7.00 -19.31
CA SER A 246 -7.52 8.17 -19.42
C SER A 246 -7.33 9.12 -18.26
N ASP A 247 -7.35 8.62 -17.02
CA ASP A 247 -7.13 9.42 -15.81
C ASP A 247 -5.73 10.06 -15.81
N SER A 248 -4.71 9.28 -16.20
CA SER A 248 -3.33 9.80 -16.30
C SER A 248 -3.21 10.90 -17.37
N MET A 249 -3.93 10.78 -18.49
CA MET A 249 -3.97 11.81 -19.53
C MET A 249 -4.72 13.06 -19.05
N MET A 250 -5.84 12.89 -18.35
CA MET A 250 -6.61 14.00 -17.78
C MET A 250 -5.82 14.75 -16.71
N ALA A 251 -5.13 14.03 -15.80
CA ALA A 251 -4.29 14.62 -14.78
C ALA A 251 -3.10 15.42 -15.36
N ARG A 252 -2.57 15.00 -16.53
CA ARG A 252 -1.53 15.76 -17.25
C ARG A 252 -2.07 17.02 -17.93
N ARG A 253 -3.32 16.98 -18.41
CA ARG A 253 -3.97 18.12 -19.07
C ARG A 253 -4.43 19.19 -18.09
N ASN A 254 -4.88 18.77 -16.91
CA ASN A 254 -5.38 19.63 -15.85
C ASN A 254 -4.46 19.51 -14.63
N PRO A 255 -3.21 20.01 -14.70
CA PRO A 255 -2.35 20.00 -13.52
C PRO A 255 -3.07 20.77 -12.39
N PRO A 256 -2.99 20.30 -11.14
CA PRO A 256 -3.54 21.05 -10.03
C PRO A 256 -2.90 22.46 -10.03
N PRO A 257 -3.67 23.50 -9.69
CA PRO A 257 -3.11 24.83 -9.54
C PRO A 257 -1.91 24.76 -8.58
N PRO A 258 -0.89 25.62 -8.76
CA PRO A 258 0.18 25.75 -7.78
C PRO A 258 -0.47 25.91 -6.40
N ASN A 259 -0.02 25.12 -5.41
CA ASN A 259 -0.57 25.16 -4.07
C ASN A 259 -0.26 26.54 -3.42
N ASP A 260 -1.05 27.57 -3.70
CA ASP A 260 -0.97 28.87 -3.02
C ASP A 260 -1.29 28.74 -1.52
N PHE A 261 -1.97 27.67 -1.12
CA PHE A 261 -2.20 27.31 0.29
C PHE A 261 -0.93 26.94 1.06
N ALA A 262 0.16 26.59 0.38
CA ALA A 262 1.45 26.39 1.05
C ALA A 262 2.03 27.73 1.53
N HIS A 263 1.71 28.83 0.86
CA HIS A 263 2.08 30.18 1.30
C HIS A 263 1.11 30.68 2.39
N ALA A 264 -0.20 30.54 2.18
CA ALA A 264 -1.19 31.01 3.15
C ALA A 264 -1.10 30.34 4.54
N ARG A 265 -0.59 29.09 4.64
CA ARG A 265 -0.39 28.44 5.94
C ARG A 265 0.85 28.96 6.68
N ILE A 266 1.88 29.37 5.95
CA ILE A 266 3.08 30.00 6.55
C ILE A 266 2.67 31.38 7.10
N ASP A 267 1.89 32.15 6.34
CA ASP A 267 1.46 33.49 6.74
C ASP A 267 0.59 33.48 8.02
N VAL A 268 -0.25 32.45 8.23
CA VAL A 268 -1.09 32.34 9.44
C VAL A 268 -0.27 31.93 10.68
N GLU A 269 0.71 31.04 10.53
CA GLU A 269 1.59 30.66 11.66
C GLU A 269 2.50 31.84 12.06
N ASP A 270 2.98 32.64 11.10
CA ASP A 270 3.77 33.86 11.36
C ASP A 270 2.92 34.97 12.03
N GLU A 271 1.65 35.12 11.67
CA GLU A 271 0.74 36.07 12.34
C GLU A 271 0.38 35.64 13.77
N GLU A 272 0.21 34.34 14.04
CA GLU A 272 -0.04 33.83 15.39
C GLU A 272 1.20 34.00 16.29
N GLU A 273 2.42 33.78 15.77
CA GLU A 273 3.67 34.03 16.50
C GLU A 273 3.88 35.53 16.78
N LEU A 274 3.59 36.41 15.82
CA LEU A 274 3.68 37.86 15.99
C LEU A 274 2.64 38.39 17.01
N ALA A 275 1.44 37.83 17.02
CA ALA A 275 0.41 38.19 18.00
C ALA A 275 0.77 37.77 19.43
N LEU A 276 1.51 36.67 19.60
CA LEU A 276 1.95 36.18 20.91
C LEU A 276 3.19 36.92 21.45
N HIS A 277 4.00 37.53 20.60
CA HIS A 277 5.20 38.28 21.00
C HIS A 277 5.05 39.81 21.04
N GLY A 278 3.91 40.36 20.61
CA GLY A 278 3.65 41.80 20.58
C GLY A 278 3.00 42.41 21.83
N SER A 279 2.81 41.65 22.91
CA SER A 279 2.02 42.05 24.10
C SER A 279 2.82 42.19 25.40
N ASP A 280 4.09 42.61 25.32
CA ASP A 280 4.93 43.00 26.47
C ASP A 280 5.19 44.52 26.52
#